data_AF-X1I3U2-F1
#
_entry.id   AF-X1I3U2-F1
#
_cell.length_a   1.000
_cell.length_b   1.000
_cell.length_c   1.000
_cell.angle_alpha   90.00
_cell.angle_beta   90.00
_cell.angle_gamma   90.00
#
_symmetry.space_group_name_H-M   'P 1'
#
loop_
_entity.id
_entity.type
_entity.pdbx_description
1 polymer ?
#
loop_
_entity_poly.entity_id
_entity_poly.type
_entity_poly.pdbx_seq_one_letter_code
_entity_poly.pdbx_strand_id
1 'polypeptide(L)'
;VVTKFVDNFFYPLDKLSLEKEVIKSVKSQLISDTHQDPRWIIFKETSWIRSRLFIPICLGNKVIGLLNLDDDAPGKFVKDDIKKLQPLVNAAAIALENARLFEEVRKEITERKQAEENMKNIKDELQMIMDSVPALIFYKDTEGRIIRANKTLANALKMSIKDIVGKTTEELFPREQAENMRKDDREVIVSGKPKRDII
;
A
#
# COMPACT_ATOMS: atom_id res chain seq x y z
N VAL A 1 -44.92 8.61 -10.64
CA VAL A 1 -44.74 7.63 -9.55
C VAL A 1 -43.55 8.09 -8.74
N VAL A 2 -43.72 8.34 -7.44
CA VAL A 2 -42.65 8.88 -6.56
C VAL A 2 -41.73 7.72 -6.16
N THR A 3 -40.49 7.72 -6.65
CA THR A 3 -39.47 6.74 -6.26
C THR A 3 -39.00 7.07 -4.85
N LYS A 4 -39.49 6.34 -3.85
CA LYS A 4 -38.89 6.39 -2.49
C LYS A 4 -37.62 5.53 -2.53
N PHE A 5 -36.46 6.18 -2.60
CA PHE A 5 -35.19 5.54 -2.31
C PHE A 5 -35.15 5.17 -0.83
N VAL A 6 -34.65 3.97 -0.52
CA VAL A 6 -34.49 3.50 0.86
C VAL A 6 -33.07 3.83 1.30
N ASP A 7 -32.94 4.76 2.23
CA ASP A 7 -31.66 5.06 2.87
C ASP A 7 -31.42 4.11 4.05
N ASN A 8 -30.17 3.68 4.24
CA ASN A 8 -29.73 2.86 5.39
C ASN A 8 -30.44 1.50 5.54
N PHE A 9 -30.74 0.83 4.43
CA PHE A 9 -31.24 -0.54 4.46
C PHE A 9 -30.10 -1.55 4.67
N PHE A 10 -30.17 -2.32 5.76
CA PHE A 10 -29.18 -3.34 6.09
C PHE A 10 -29.73 -4.74 5.85
N TYR A 11 -29.01 -5.52 5.05
CA TYR A 11 -29.32 -6.92 4.85
C TYR A 11 -28.53 -7.82 5.82
N PRO A 12 -29.20 -8.70 6.58
CA PRO A 12 -28.52 -9.75 7.34
C PRO A 12 -27.98 -10.79 6.34
N LEU A 13 -26.68 -10.68 5.99
CA LEU A 13 -25.99 -11.58 5.05
C LEU A 13 -26.10 -13.06 5.47
N ASP A 14 -26.25 -13.33 6.77
CA ASP A 14 -26.51 -14.67 7.31
C ASP A 14 -27.77 -15.31 6.70
N LYS A 15 -28.82 -14.52 6.43
CA LYS A 15 -30.11 -14.96 5.91
C LYS A 15 -30.20 -15.03 4.38
N LEU A 16 -29.24 -14.45 3.67
CA LEU A 16 -29.22 -14.40 2.19
C LEU A 16 -28.57 -15.66 1.60
N SER A 17 -29.37 -16.72 1.43
CA SER A 17 -28.90 -18.03 0.95
C SER A 17 -28.49 -18.01 -0.53
N LEU A 18 -29.20 -17.27 -1.38
CA LEU A 18 -28.99 -17.27 -2.83
C LEU A 18 -27.75 -16.45 -3.24
N GLU A 19 -27.52 -15.28 -2.64
CA GLU A 19 -26.32 -14.47 -2.88
C GLU A 19 -25.06 -15.22 -2.46
N LYS A 20 -25.12 -15.92 -1.31
CA LYS A 20 -24.05 -16.82 -0.88
C LYS A 20 -23.82 -17.96 -1.87
N GLU A 21 -24.87 -18.52 -2.43
CA GLU A 21 -24.77 -19.57 -3.45
C GLU A 21 -24.11 -19.04 -4.73
N VAL A 22 -24.50 -17.85 -5.20
CA VAL A 22 -23.85 -17.19 -6.36
C VAL A 22 -22.36 -17.00 -6.10
N ILE A 23 -21.99 -16.50 -4.92
CA ILE A 23 -20.58 -16.27 -4.55
C ILE A 23 -19.80 -17.59 -4.50
N LYS A 24 -20.37 -18.64 -3.89
CA LYS A 24 -19.70 -19.95 -3.74
C LYS A 24 -19.59 -20.72 -5.06
N SER A 25 -20.65 -20.69 -5.86
CA SER A 25 -20.74 -21.49 -7.09
C SER A 25 -20.19 -20.77 -8.31
N VAL A 26 -20.03 -19.45 -8.24
CA VAL A 26 -19.66 -18.57 -9.37
C VAL A 26 -20.66 -18.70 -10.53
N LYS A 27 -21.94 -18.95 -10.20
CA LYS A 27 -23.03 -19.13 -11.18
C LYS A 27 -24.10 -18.08 -10.97
N SER A 28 -24.56 -17.53 -12.08
CA SER A 28 -25.71 -16.62 -12.10
C SER A 28 -26.97 -17.33 -11.60
N GLN A 29 -27.82 -16.60 -10.86
CA GLN A 29 -29.11 -17.08 -10.37
C GLN A 29 -30.23 -16.23 -10.96
N LEU A 30 -31.27 -16.89 -11.45
CA LEU A 30 -32.46 -16.25 -12.00
C LEU A 30 -33.66 -16.62 -11.13
N ILE A 31 -34.41 -15.62 -10.68
CA ILE A 31 -35.67 -15.78 -9.96
C ILE A 31 -36.77 -15.18 -10.84
N SER A 32 -37.66 -16.03 -11.35
CA SER A 32 -38.75 -15.61 -12.23
C SER A 32 -39.92 -14.97 -11.47
N ASP A 33 -40.24 -15.43 -10.27
CA ASP A 33 -41.15 -14.72 -9.36
C ASP A 33 -40.69 -14.87 -7.90
N THR A 34 -40.21 -13.79 -7.30
CA THR A 34 -39.72 -13.73 -5.91
C THR A 34 -40.81 -14.03 -4.88
N HIS A 35 -42.09 -13.85 -5.23
CA HIS A 35 -43.22 -14.17 -4.36
C HIS A 35 -43.60 -15.65 -4.41
N GLN A 36 -43.05 -16.39 -5.38
CA GLN A 36 -43.29 -17.83 -5.55
C GLN A 36 -42.05 -18.69 -5.31
N ASP A 37 -40.85 -18.08 -5.24
CA ASP A 37 -39.61 -18.80 -4.97
C ASP A 37 -39.35 -18.90 -3.45
N PRO A 38 -39.42 -20.11 -2.85
CA PRO A 38 -39.26 -20.29 -1.40
C PRO A 38 -37.82 -20.02 -0.91
N ARG A 39 -36.85 -19.90 -1.82
CA ARG A 39 -35.46 -19.55 -1.48
C ARG A 39 -35.30 -18.05 -1.25
N TRP A 40 -36.26 -17.23 -1.71
CA TRP A 40 -36.20 -15.78 -1.57
C TRP A 40 -36.88 -15.31 -0.28
N ILE A 41 -36.20 -14.41 0.43
CA ILE A 41 -36.77 -13.75 1.60
C ILE A 41 -37.28 -12.39 1.15
N ILE A 42 -38.59 -12.18 1.27
CA ILE A 42 -39.23 -10.91 0.95
C ILE A 42 -39.09 -9.98 2.15
N PHE A 43 -38.39 -8.86 1.95
CA PHE A 43 -38.35 -7.75 2.89
C PHE A 43 -39.37 -6.70 2.49
N LYS A 44 -39.92 -5.95 3.45
CA LYS A 44 -40.95 -4.94 3.20
C LYS A 44 -40.47 -3.87 2.22
N GLU A 45 -39.20 -3.49 2.31
CA GLU A 45 -38.54 -2.48 1.51
C GLU A 45 -38.31 -2.93 0.06
N THR A 46 -38.23 -4.24 -0.18
CA THR A 46 -37.95 -4.85 -1.49
C THR A 46 -39.06 -5.77 -1.98
N SER A 47 -40.25 -5.71 -1.36
CA SER A 47 -41.39 -6.55 -1.73
C SER A 47 -41.95 -6.24 -3.11
N TRP A 48 -41.60 -5.09 -3.69
CA TRP A 48 -41.96 -4.68 -5.04
C TRP A 48 -41.20 -5.50 -6.11
N ILE A 49 -40.04 -6.06 -5.78
CA ILE A 49 -39.26 -6.86 -6.72
C ILE A 49 -40.03 -8.14 -6.96
N ARG A 50 -40.44 -8.39 -8.21
CA ARG A 50 -41.12 -9.62 -8.63
C ARG A 50 -40.20 -10.53 -9.42
N SER A 51 -39.27 -10.03 -10.20
CA SER A 51 -38.24 -10.88 -10.81
C SER A 51 -36.85 -10.30 -10.63
N ARG A 52 -35.86 -11.19 -10.59
CA ARG A 52 -34.48 -10.82 -10.27
C ARG A 52 -33.46 -11.69 -10.98
N LEU A 53 -32.37 -11.07 -11.44
CA LEU A 53 -31.21 -11.74 -12.03
C LEU A 53 -29.93 -11.31 -11.30
N PHE A 54 -29.19 -12.30 -10.80
CA PHE A 54 -27.88 -12.12 -10.17
C PHE A 54 -26.81 -12.62 -11.13
N ILE A 55 -25.83 -11.77 -11.46
CA ILE A 55 -24.68 -12.17 -12.26
C ILE A 55 -23.40 -11.86 -11.48
N PRO A 56 -22.57 -12.87 -11.19
CA PRO A 56 -21.32 -12.64 -10.48
C PRO A 56 -20.31 -11.91 -11.37
N ILE A 57 -19.72 -10.84 -10.84
CA ILE A 57 -18.59 -10.14 -11.45
C ILE A 57 -17.33 -10.84 -10.97
N CYS A 58 -16.60 -11.47 -11.88
CA CYS A 58 -15.52 -12.39 -11.55
C CYS A 58 -14.18 -11.92 -12.09
N LEU A 59 -13.13 -12.10 -11.29
CA LEU A 59 -11.74 -12.03 -11.74
C LEU A 59 -11.13 -13.43 -11.58
N GLY A 60 -10.95 -14.14 -12.70
CA GLY A 60 -10.68 -15.58 -12.67
C GLY A 60 -11.80 -16.34 -11.96
N ASN A 61 -11.45 -17.16 -10.97
CA ASN A 61 -12.42 -17.95 -10.18
C ASN A 61 -12.93 -17.22 -8.92
N LYS A 62 -12.59 -15.94 -8.73
CA LYS A 62 -12.98 -15.17 -7.56
C LYS A 62 -14.10 -14.19 -7.90
N VAL A 63 -15.20 -14.25 -7.16
CA VAL A 63 -16.26 -13.24 -7.24
C VAL A 63 -15.79 -11.98 -6.52
N ILE A 64 -15.76 -10.86 -7.24
CA ILE A 64 -15.35 -9.54 -6.75
C ILE A 64 -16.51 -8.54 -6.68
N GLY A 65 -17.68 -8.92 -7.19
CA GLY A 65 -18.90 -8.13 -7.12
C GLY A 65 -20.12 -8.91 -7.64
N LEU A 66 -21.30 -8.30 -7.52
CA LEU A 66 -22.55 -8.83 -8.03
C LEU A 66 -23.25 -7.76 -8.87
N LEU A 67 -23.65 -8.10 -10.07
CA LEU A 67 -24.60 -7.31 -10.86
C LEU A 67 -26.01 -7.84 -10.56
N ASN A 68 -26.86 -6.97 -10.01
CA ASN A 68 -28.26 -7.26 -9.70
C ASN A 68 -29.17 -6.53 -10.68
N LEU A 69 -30.14 -7.23 -11.25
CA LEU A 69 -31.23 -6.65 -12.01
C LEU A 69 -32.54 -7.03 -11.34
N ASP A 70 -33.39 -6.04 -11.09
CA ASP A 70 -34.68 -6.16 -10.40
C ASP A 70 -35.79 -5.56 -11.26
N ASP A 71 -36.96 -6.18 -11.28
CA ASP A 71 -38.15 -5.69 -11.98
C ASP A 71 -39.41 -6.02 -11.16
N ASP A 72 -40.45 -5.19 -11.28
CA ASP A 72 -41.73 -5.36 -10.57
C ASP A 72 -42.72 -6.26 -11.31
N ALA A 73 -42.36 -6.73 -12.51
CA ALA A 73 -43.06 -7.79 -13.22
C ALA A 73 -42.40 -9.16 -13.00
N PRO A 74 -43.18 -10.25 -12.83
CA PRO A 74 -42.63 -11.59 -12.87
C PRO A 74 -42.18 -11.95 -14.29
N GLY A 75 -41.16 -12.82 -14.38
CA GLY A 75 -40.68 -13.38 -15.65
C GLY A 75 -39.97 -12.39 -16.58
N LYS A 76 -39.56 -11.22 -16.08
CA LYS A 76 -38.89 -10.19 -16.91
C LYS A 76 -37.59 -10.70 -17.53
N PHE A 77 -36.80 -11.42 -16.75
CA PHE A 77 -35.47 -11.88 -17.12
C PHE A 77 -35.49 -13.36 -17.51
N VAL A 78 -34.67 -13.70 -18.51
CA VAL A 78 -34.47 -15.08 -18.98
C VAL A 78 -33.00 -15.45 -18.98
N LYS A 79 -32.69 -16.75 -19.06
CA LYS A 79 -31.31 -17.25 -19.06
C LYS A 79 -30.44 -16.65 -20.18
N ASP A 80 -31.04 -16.29 -21.31
CA ASP A 80 -30.31 -15.69 -22.44
C ASP A 80 -29.80 -14.27 -22.12
N ASP A 81 -30.43 -13.56 -21.19
CA ASP A 81 -29.99 -12.22 -20.78
C ASP A 81 -28.62 -12.26 -20.09
N ILE A 82 -28.27 -13.38 -19.44
CA ILE A 82 -26.92 -13.60 -18.89
C ILE A 82 -25.87 -13.50 -19.99
N LYS A 83 -26.11 -14.12 -21.14
CA LYS A 83 -25.16 -14.09 -22.28
C LYS A 83 -25.03 -12.69 -22.86
N LYS A 84 -26.15 -11.97 -22.97
CA LYS A 84 -26.17 -10.58 -23.47
C LYS A 84 -25.42 -9.63 -22.55
N LEU A 85 -25.49 -9.86 -21.23
CA LEU A 85 -24.84 -9.04 -20.22
C LEU A 85 -23.38 -9.46 -19.93
N GLN A 86 -22.94 -10.62 -20.41
CA GLN A 86 -21.58 -11.11 -20.17
C GLN A 86 -20.48 -10.13 -20.58
N PRO A 87 -20.55 -9.43 -21.75
CA PRO A 87 -19.54 -8.42 -22.10
C PRO A 87 -19.45 -7.28 -21.09
N LEU A 88 -20.61 -6.81 -20.58
CA LEU A 88 -20.67 -5.74 -19.59
C LEU A 88 -20.08 -6.20 -18.26
N VAL A 89 -20.40 -7.42 -17.82
CA VAL A 89 -19.88 -8.01 -16.59
C VAL A 89 -18.37 -8.18 -16.65
N ASN A 90 -17.84 -8.63 -17.80
CA ASN A 90 -16.40 -8.77 -18.01
C ASN A 90 -15.70 -7.41 -17.97
N ALA A 91 -16.28 -6.39 -18.61
CA ALA A 91 -15.74 -5.03 -18.59
C ALA A 91 -15.74 -4.44 -17.15
N ALA A 92 -16.83 -4.67 -16.40
CA ALA A 92 -16.94 -4.25 -15.00
C ALA A 92 -15.88 -4.93 -14.13
N ALA A 93 -15.60 -6.22 -14.32
CA ALA A 93 -14.57 -6.94 -13.56
C ALA A 93 -13.18 -6.31 -13.76
N ILE A 94 -12.83 -6.02 -15.00
CA ILE A 94 -11.55 -5.38 -15.34
C ILE A 94 -11.48 -3.96 -14.75
N ALA A 95 -12.55 -3.18 -14.87
CA ALA A 95 -12.60 -1.82 -14.35
C ALA A 95 -12.45 -1.77 -12.82
N LEU A 96 -13.13 -2.68 -12.11
CA LEU A 96 -13.02 -2.79 -10.65
C LEU A 96 -11.61 -3.19 -10.21
N GLU A 97 -10.97 -4.13 -10.91
CA GLU A 97 -9.60 -4.53 -10.59
C GLU A 97 -8.60 -3.39 -10.88
N ASN A 98 -8.77 -2.67 -11.99
CA ASN A 98 -7.93 -1.51 -12.31
C ASN A 98 -8.07 -0.39 -11.26
N ALA A 99 -9.31 -0.10 -10.82
CA ALA A 99 -9.55 0.88 -9.77
C ALA A 99 -8.86 0.46 -8.45
N ARG A 100 -8.98 -0.81 -8.07
CA ARG A 100 -8.33 -1.38 -6.87
C ARG A 100 -6.82 -1.27 -6.94
N LEU A 101 -6.21 -1.70 -8.05
CA LEU A 101 -4.76 -1.62 -8.26
C LEU A 101 -4.27 -0.17 -8.26
N PHE A 102 -5.02 0.74 -8.86
CA PHE A 102 -4.69 2.16 -8.88
C PHE A 102 -4.71 2.77 -7.48
N GLU A 103 -5.71 2.46 -6.65
CA GLU A 103 -5.76 2.90 -5.26
C GLU A 103 -4.61 2.35 -4.43
N GLU A 104 -4.25 1.08 -4.63
CA GLU A 104 -3.13 0.42 -3.95
C GLU A 104 -1.80 1.12 -4.27
N VAL A 105 -1.50 1.33 -5.56
CA VAL A 105 -0.31 2.06 -6.00
C VAL A 105 -0.29 3.50 -5.49
N ARG A 106 -1.44 4.20 -5.51
CA ARG A 106 -1.54 5.57 -4.98
C ARG A 106 -1.26 5.64 -3.49
N LYS A 107 -1.75 4.67 -2.72
CA LYS A 107 -1.49 4.56 -1.29
C LYS A 107 -0.01 4.33 -1.03
N GLU A 108 0.62 3.39 -1.73
CA GLU A 108 2.04 3.10 -1.61
C GLU A 108 2.91 4.32 -1.94
N ILE A 109 2.60 5.05 -3.02
CA ILE A 109 3.32 6.28 -3.39
C ILE A 109 3.19 7.35 -2.31
N THR A 110 1.99 7.52 -1.75
CA THR A 110 1.76 8.49 -0.67
C THR A 110 2.57 8.14 0.57
N GLU A 111 2.52 6.88 1.00
CA GLU A 111 3.27 6.39 2.16
C GLU A 111 4.78 6.52 1.96
N ARG A 112 5.28 6.16 0.77
CA ARG A 112 6.69 6.29 0.42
C ARG A 112 7.16 7.75 0.45
N LYS A 113 6.38 8.68 -0.13
CA LYS A 113 6.72 10.12 -0.11
C LYS A 113 6.79 10.65 1.32
N GLN A 114 5.85 10.25 2.18
CA GLN A 114 5.86 10.66 3.58
C GLN A 114 7.10 10.11 4.32
N ALA A 115 7.47 8.86 4.05
CA ALA A 115 8.67 8.26 4.64
C ALA A 115 9.96 8.95 4.15
N GLU A 116 10.06 9.28 2.86
CA GLU A 116 11.18 10.02 2.28
C GLU A 116 11.29 11.43 2.87
N GLU A 117 10.18 12.14 3.05
CA GLU A 117 10.14 13.46 3.69
C GLU A 117 10.55 13.39 5.17
N ASN A 118 10.02 12.45 5.93
CA ASN A 118 10.38 12.25 7.34
C ASN A 118 11.87 11.93 7.48
N MET A 119 12.41 11.06 6.61
CA MET A 119 13.83 10.71 6.60
C MET A 119 14.70 11.92 6.29
N LYS A 120 14.28 12.77 5.34
CA LYS A 120 14.98 14.01 5.02
C LYS A 120 14.97 14.96 6.22
N ASN A 121 13.82 15.15 6.87
CA ASN A 121 13.69 16.03 8.04
C ASN A 121 14.59 15.56 9.19
N ILE A 122 14.60 14.26 9.51
CA ILE A 122 15.49 13.67 10.52
C ILE A 122 16.96 13.87 10.13
N LYS A 123 17.31 13.66 8.86
CA LYS A 123 18.68 13.85 8.37
C LYS A 123 19.15 15.29 8.52
N ASP A 124 18.29 16.26 8.17
CA ASP A 124 18.57 17.69 8.26
C ASP A 124 18.66 18.14 9.72
N GLU A 125 17.77 17.65 10.59
CA GLU A 125 17.81 17.88 12.03
C GLU A 125 19.11 17.36 12.66
N LEU A 126 19.48 16.11 12.37
CA LEU A 126 20.73 15.53 12.86
C LEU A 126 21.94 16.33 12.36
N GLN A 127 21.92 16.82 11.11
CA GLN A 127 22.99 17.67 10.59
C GLN A 127 23.07 19.01 11.33
N MET A 128 21.93 19.65 11.62
CA MET A 128 21.89 20.90 12.40
C MET A 128 22.44 20.69 13.81
N ILE A 129 22.08 19.60 14.48
CA ILE A 129 22.61 19.26 15.80
C ILE A 129 24.14 19.08 15.73
N MET A 130 24.63 18.27 14.79
CA MET A 130 26.08 18.06 14.63
C MET A 130 26.84 19.35 14.31
N ASP A 131 26.26 20.24 13.50
CA ASP A 131 26.86 21.53 13.12
C ASP A 131 26.89 22.54 14.28
N SER A 132 26.01 22.39 15.28
CA SER A 132 25.99 23.26 16.46
C SER A 132 27.14 22.99 17.44
N VAL A 133 27.79 21.82 17.35
CA VAL A 133 28.86 21.42 18.25
C VAL A 133 30.22 21.90 17.71
N PRO A 134 31.01 22.67 18.49
CA PRO A 134 32.34 23.13 18.09
C PRO A 134 33.41 22.03 18.25
N ALA A 135 33.12 20.83 17.76
CA ALA A 135 34.02 19.68 17.74
C ALA A 135 34.06 19.06 16.35
N LEU A 136 35.13 18.37 16.00
CA LEU A 136 35.23 17.59 14.77
C LEU A 136 34.37 16.33 14.92
N ILE A 137 33.21 16.26 14.25
CA ILE A 137 32.30 15.11 14.35
C ILE A 137 32.15 14.46 12.98
N PHE A 138 32.38 13.16 12.93
CA PHE A 138 32.14 12.32 11.77
C PHE A 138 31.91 10.86 12.15
N TYR A 139 31.24 10.13 11.26
CA TYR A 139 31.03 8.69 11.37
C TYR A 139 31.68 8.00 10.19
N LYS A 140 32.17 6.79 10.39
CA LYS A 140 32.68 5.92 9.32
C LYS A 140 31.85 4.63 9.25
N ASP A 141 31.78 4.03 8.07
CA ASP A 141 31.37 2.64 7.93
C ASP A 141 32.52 1.67 8.31
N THR A 142 32.25 0.37 8.25
CA THR A 142 33.25 -0.69 8.55
C THR A 142 34.39 -0.77 7.54
N GLU A 143 34.24 -0.15 6.37
CA GLU A 143 35.33 -0.04 5.37
C GLU A 143 36.22 1.19 5.61
N GLY A 144 35.85 2.07 6.54
CA GLY A 144 36.55 3.31 6.86
C GLY A 144 36.10 4.52 6.05
N ARG A 145 35.00 4.42 5.29
CA ARG A 145 34.46 5.55 4.52
C ARG A 145 33.67 6.47 5.44
N ILE A 146 33.88 7.77 5.33
CA ILE A 146 33.12 8.75 6.10
C ILE A 146 31.69 8.80 5.59
N ILE A 147 30.72 8.39 6.41
CA ILE A 147 29.29 8.37 6.05
C ILE A 147 28.57 9.67 6.43
N ARG A 148 29.13 10.43 7.38
CA ARG A 148 28.63 11.76 7.77
C ARG A 148 29.73 12.56 8.44
N ALA A 149 29.69 13.89 8.28
CA ALA A 149 30.59 14.83 8.92
C ALA A 149 29.84 16.14 9.25
N ASN A 150 30.34 16.90 10.22
CA ASN A 150 29.84 18.25 10.53
C ASN A 150 30.68 19.35 9.87
N LYS A 151 30.14 20.58 9.83
CA LYS A 151 30.85 21.74 9.28
C LYS A 151 32.19 22.03 9.95
N THR A 152 32.33 21.76 11.24
CA THR A 152 33.59 21.97 11.98
C THR A 152 34.72 21.11 11.39
N LEU A 153 34.45 19.83 11.07
CA LEU A 153 35.42 19.00 10.36
C LEU A 153 35.71 19.53 8.95
N ALA A 154 34.67 19.87 8.19
CA ALA A 154 34.83 20.39 6.84
C ALA A 154 35.73 21.64 6.79
N ASN A 155 35.53 22.56 7.73
CA ASN A 155 36.35 23.75 7.88
C ASN A 155 37.80 23.43 8.28
N ALA A 156 38.01 22.47 9.18
CA ALA A 156 39.34 22.04 9.60
C ALA A 156 40.13 21.41 8.45
N LEU A 157 39.47 20.60 7.61
CA LEU A 157 40.07 19.99 6.43
C LEU A 157 40.13 20.95 5.22
N LYS A 158 39.47 22.11 5.30
CA LYS A 158 39.29 23.05 4.17
C LYS A 158 38.67 22.39 2.93
N MET A 159 37.71 21.50 3.16
CA MET A 159 37.01 20.72 2.13
C MET A 159 35.50 20.88 2.29
N SER A 160 34.73 20.66 1.20
CA SER A 160 33.28 20.61 1.32
C SER A 160 32.84 19.28 1.92
N ILE A 161 31.69 19.24 2.60
CA ILE A 161 31.08 17.98 3.09
C ILE A 161 30.90 16.97 1.96
N LYS A 162 30.58 17.44 0.75
CA LYS A 162 30.38 16.59 -0.43
C LYS A 162 31.69 15.88 -0.85
N ASP A 163 32.83 16.52 -0.65
CA ASP A 163 34.15 15.95 -1.00
C ASP A 163 34.71 15.06 0.12
N ILE A 164 34.15 15.14 1.33
CA ILE A 164 34.53 14.31 2.49
C ILE A 164 33.69 13.04 2.55
N VAL A 165 32.36 13.15 2.39
CA VAL A 165 31.45 12.01 2.53
C VAL A 165 31.67 11.00 1.39
N GLY A 166 31.80 9.72 1.75
CA GLY A 166 32.12 8.60 0.86
C GLY A 166 33.61 8.33 0.70
N LYS A 167 34.48 9.24 1.16
CA LYS A 167 35.93 9.07 1.13
C LYS A 167 36.44 8.28 2.32
N THR A 168 37.48 7.49 2.08
CA THR A 168 38.23 6.80 3.14
C THR A 168 39.23 7.74 3.80
N THR A 169 39.66 7.43 5.02
CA THR A 169 40.70 8.22 5.70
C THR A 169 42.02 8.26 4.93
N GLU A 170 42.33 7.21 4.17
CA GLU A 170 43.50 7.09 3.31
C GLU A 170 43.47 8.06 2.13
N GLU A 171 42.27 8.44 1.67
CA GLU A 171 42.10 9.46 0.63
C GLU A 171 42.17 10.89 1.19
N LEU A 172 41.97 11.07 2.49
CA LEU A 172 41.82 12.39 3.12
C LEU A 172 43.03 12.82 3.95
N PHE A 173 43.79 11.86 4.50
CA PHE A 173 44.89 12.11 5.44
C PHE A 173 46.21 11.50 4.93
N PRO A 174 47.36 12.00 5.42
CA PRO A 174 48.65 11.37 5.15
C PRO A 174 48.65 9.89 5.52
N ARG A 175 49.35 9.08 4.71
CA ARG A 175 49.35 7.62 4.82
C ARG A 175 49.61 7.11 6.24
N GLU A 176 50.60 7.67 6.92
CA GLU A 176 50.95 7.28 8.30
C GLU A 176 49.79 7.50 9.28
N GLN A 177 49.11 8.65 9.22
CA GLN A 177 47.94 8.93 10.04
C GLN A 177 46.76 8.02 9.67
N ALA A 178 46.48 7.85 8.38
CA ALA A 178 45.37 7.01 7.94
C ALA A 178 45.55 5.54 8.35
N GLU A 179 46.77 5.00 8.29
CA GLU A 179 47.08 3.63 8.73
C GLU A 179 46.87 3.46 10.24
N ASN A 180 47.30 4.44 11.05
CA ASN A 180 47.08 4.45 12.50
C ASN A 180 45.58 4.55 12.85
N MET A 181 44.85 5.46 12.22
CA MET A 181 43.39 5.58 12.39
C MET A 181 42.67 4.27 12.03
N ARG A 182 43.07 3.61 10.94
CA ARG A 182 42.44 2.35 10.52
C ARG A 182 42.71 1.22 11.50
N LYS A 183 43.91 1.18 12.08
CA LYS A 183 44.26 0.21 13.12
C LYS A 183 43.38 0.41 14.36
N ASP A 184 43.22 1.65 14.79
CA ASP A 184 42.39 2.01 15.94
C ASP A 184 40.90 1.70 15.68
N ASP A 185 40.39 2.09 14.51
CA ASP A 185 39.01 1.78 14.09
C ASP A 185 38.76 0.26 14.09
N ARG A 186 39.70 -0.53 13.53
CA ARG A 186 39.57 -1.99 13.48
C ARG A 186 39.53 -2.60 14.88
N GLU A 187 40.36 -2.12 15.79
CA GLU A 187 40.36 -2.60 17.18
C GLU A 187 39.02 -2.34 17.88
N VAL A 188 38.45 -1.14 17.70
CA VAL A 188 37.13 -0.79 18.24
C VAL A 188 36.03 -1.64 17.60
N ILE A 189 36.05 -1.83 16.29
CA ILE A 189 35.05 -2.65 15.57
C ILE A 189 35.08 -4.10 16.04
N VAL A 190 36.27 -4.70 16.16
CA VAL A 190 36.42 -6.10 16.57
C VAL A 190 36.08 -6.30 18.04
N SER A 191 36.50 -5.37 18.90
CA SER A 191 36.30 -5.51 20.36
C SER A 191 34.94 -5.04 20.86
N GLY A 192 34.25 -4.16 20.12
CA GLY A 192 33.04 -3.46 20.55
C GLY A 192 33.26 -2.48 21.70
N LYS A 193 34.51 -2.20 22.09
CA LYS A 193 34.86 -1.33 23.23
C LYS A 193 35.41 0.01 22.75
N PRO A 194 35.05 1.11 23.42
CA PRO A 194 35.62 2.42 23.10
C PRO A 194 37.12 2.44 23.41
N LYS A 195 37.91 3.04 22.52
CA LYS A 195 39.34 3.29 22.70
C LYS A 195 39.58 4.76 23.06
N ARG A 196 40.49 5.00 24.01
CA ARG A 196 40.97 6.33 24.40
C ARG A 196 42.43 6.49 23.96
N ASP A 197 42.92 7.73 23.92
CA ASP A 197 44.31 8.04 23.56
C ASP A 197 44.68 7.54 22.15
N ILE A 198 43.76 7.78 21.21
CA ILE A 198 43.89 7.49 19.78
C ILE A 198 44.83 8.49 19.09
N ILE A 199 45.44 8.02 17.99
CA ILE A 199 46.59 8.61 17.29
C ILE A 199 46.19 9.79 16.38
#